data_AF-A0A667GQ69-F1
#
_entry.id   AF-A0A667GQ69-F1
#
_cell.length_a   1.000
_cell.length_b   1.000
_cell.length_c   1.000
_cell.angle_alpha   90.00
_cell.angle_beta   90.00
_cell.angle_gamma   90.00
#
_symmetry.space_group_name_H-M   'P 1'
#
loop_
_entity.id
_entity.type
_entity.pdbx_description
1 polymer ?
#
loop_
_entity_poly.entity_id
_entity_poly.type
_entity_poly.pdbx_seq_one_letter_code
_entity_poly.pdbx_strand_id
1 'polypeptide(L)'
;MQAFLKGTSVSTKPPLKDRVAATAGSSGENKKAKPVPWVEKYRPKCVDEVAFQEEVVAVLKKSLEGADLPNLLFYGPPGTGKTSTILAAARELFGPELFRLRVLELNASDERGIQVVREKVKNFAQLTVSGSRSDGKPCPPFKIVILDEADSMTSAAQAALRRTMEKESKTTRFCLICNYVSRIIEPLTSRCSKFRFKPLSDKIQQQRLLDIADKEHVKISNEGIAYLVKVSEGDLRKAITFLQSATRLTGGKEITEKVITDIAGNLIDEGHAATQLVNQLHDVVVENDNLSDKQKSIITEKLAEVDKCLADGADEHLQLISLCATVMQQLTQNC
;
A
#
# COMPACT_ATOMS: atom_id res chain seq x y z
N MET A 1 -48.82 51.35 -0.63
CA MET A 1 -47.88 50.37 -0.06
C MET A 1 -46.80 51.16 0.66
N GLN A 2 -46.99 51.65 1.90
CA GLN A 2 -46.65 50.98 3.17
C GLN A 2 -45.33 50.19 3.03
N ALA A 3 -44.16 50.76 3.33
CA ALA A 3 -43.54 51.05 4.63
C ALA A 3 -42.96 49.82 5.35
N PHE A 4 -41.63 49.86 5.53
CA PHE A 4 -40.77 49.20 6.54
C PHE A 4 -40.36 47.71 6.34
N LEU A 5 -39.12 47.24 6.58
CA LEU A 5 -37.87 47.76 7.22
C LEU A 5 -36.74 46.71 6.94
N LYS A 6 -35.54 47.02 6.42
CA LYS A 6 -34.23 47.29 7.09
C LYS A 6 -33.16 47.20 5.95
N GLY A 7 -32.30 48.17 5.62
CA GLY A 7 -31.21 48.84 6.37
C GLY A 7 -29.92 47.97 6.31
N THR A 8 -28.69 48.39 5.94
CA THR A 8 -28.07 49.69 5.60
C THR A 8 -26.60 49.46 5.16
N SER A 9 -26.18 50.13 4.07
CA SER A 9 -24.93 50.91 3.81
C SER A 9 -23.52 50.38 4.19
N VAL A 10 -22.58 50.19 3.24
CA VAL A 10 -21.59 51.14 2.63
C VAL A 10 -20.21 51.17 3.31
N SER A 11 -19.20 50.96 2.45
CA SER A 11 -17.74 50.99 2.59
C SER A 11 -17.16 52.35 3.01
N THR A 12 -16.17 52.36 3.90
CA THR A 12 -15.20 53.47 4.07
C THR A 12 -13.82 52.94 4.49
N LYS A 13 -12.78 53.33 3.74
CA LYS A 13 -11.34 53.14 4.06
C LYS A 13 -10.85 54.19 5.07
N PRO A 14 -9.77 53.91 5.81
CA PRO A 14 -8.82 54.94 6.24
C PRO A 14 -7.34 54.60 5.91
N PRO A 15 -6.39 55.55 6.13
CA PRO A 15 -5.21 55.78 5.28
C PRO A 15 -3.84 55.30 5.84
N LEU A 16 -2.80 55.56 5.05
CA LEU A 16 -1.38 55.15 5.17
C LEU A 16 -0.53 55.98 6.17
N LYS A 17 0.39 55.24 6.83
CA LYS A 17 1.79 55.54 7.24
C LYS A 17 2.09 56.66 8.26
N ASP A 18 2.77 56.28 9.35
CA ASP A 18 4.22 56.57 9.49
C ASP A 18 4.97 55.61 10.45
N ARG A 19 6.30 55.56 10.21
CA ARG A 19 7.44 54.71 10.68
C ARG A 19 7.82 54.95 12.17
N VAL A 20 8.64 54.20 12.94
CA VAL A 20 9.51 52.98 12.84
C VAL A 20 10.04 52.65 14.27
N ALA A 21 10.47 51.39 14.46
CA ALA A 21 11.45 50.83 15.41
C ALA A 21 11.01 50.28 16.79
N ALA A 22 10.96 48.95 16.89
CA ALA A 22 11.50 48.20 18.03
C ALA A 22 11.78 46.72 17.64
N THR A 23 13.07 46.38 17.53
CA THR A 23 13.70 45.09 17.88
C THR A 23 12.99 43.78 17.52
N ALA A 24 13.44 43.16 16.42
CA ALA A 24 13.16 41.78 16.05
C ALA A 24 13.94 40.82 16.96
N GLY A 25 13.25 40.27 17.97
CA GLY A 25 13.70 39.11 18.73
C GLY A 25 13.58 37.83 17.90
N SER A 26 14.71 37.14 17.76
CA SER A 26 14.81 35.77 17.27
C SER A 26 13.96 34.84 18.16
N SER A 27 12.88 34.30 17.61
CA SER A 27 12.26 33.08 18.11
C SER A 27 12.18 32.09 16.96
N GLY A 28 13.24 31.31 16.79
CA GLY A 28 13.24 30.13 15.93
C GLY A 28 12.20 29.14 16.43
N GLU A 29 11.01 29.18 15.84
CA GLU A 29 10.03 28.11 15.97
C GLU A 29 10.63 26.86 15.35
N ASN A 30 11.10 25.97 16.22
CA ASN A 30 11.49 24.62 15.88
C ASN A 30 10.24 23.92 15.30
N LYS A 31 10.11 23.89 13.97
CA LYS A 31 9.11 23.09 13.27
C LYS A 31 9.36 21.63 13.67
N LYS A 32 8.66 21.14 14.70
CA LYS A 32 8.60 19.71 15.04
C LYS A 32 8.20 18.98 13.76
N ALA A 33 9.16 18.29 13.16
CA ALA A 33 8.93 17.48 11.98
C ALA A 33 7.79 16.49 12.31
N LYS A 34 6.75 16.46 11.47
CA LYS A 34 5.64 15.52 11.66
C LYS A 34 6.21 14.10 11.78
N PRO A 35 5.79 13.30 12.78
CA PRO A 35 6.32 11.95 12.94
C PRO A 35 5.96 11.12 11.72
N VAL A 36 6.98 10.65 11.00
CA VAL A 36 6.82 9.81 9.82
C VAL A 36 6.36 8.41 10.27
N PRO A 37 5.33 7.82 9.63
CA PRO A 37 4.92 6.43 9.92
C PRO A 37 6.10 5.45 9.77
N TRP A 38 6.14 4.41 10.60
CA TRP A 38 7.23 3.44 10.58
C TRP A 38 7.32 2.69 9.25
N VAL A 39 6.17 2.47 8.60
CA VAL A 39 6.09 1.91 7.25
C VAL A 39 6.95 2.68 6.24
N GLU A 40 6.95 4.02 6.31
CA GLU A 40 7.76 4.86 5.42
C GLU A 40 9.19 5.04 5.93
N LYS A 41 9.36 5.13 7.26
CA LYS A 41 10.68 5.29 7.90
C LYS A 41 11.60 4.11 7.61
N TYR A 42 11.05 2.90 7.66
CA TYR A 42 11.73 1.63 7.43
C TYR A 42 11.52 1.08 6.02
N ARG A 43 11.00 1.89 5.09
CA ARG A 43 10.91 1.51 3.68
C ARG A 43 12.33 1.27 3.15
N PRO A 44 12.60 0.09 2.55
CA PRO A 44 13.91 -0.24 1.99
C PRO A 44 14.47 0.87 1.08
N LYS A 45 15.72 1.25 1.30
CA LYS A 45 16.40 2.30 0.52
C LYS A 45 17.30 1.75 -0.58
N CYS A 46 17.79 0.54 -0.40
CA CYS A 46 18.66 -0.18 -1.34
C CYS A 46 18.05 -1.52 -1.70
N VAL A 47 18.43 -2.07 -2.86
CA VAL A 47 17.88 -3.36 -3.32
C VAL A 47 18.23 -4.50 -2.35
N ASP A 48 19.38 -4.40 -1.66
CA ASP A 48 19.83 -5.37 -0.63
C ASP A 48 18.98 -5.40 0.63
N GLU A 49 18.28 -4.31 0.94
CA GLU A 49 17.46 -4.20 2.15
C GLU A 49 16.09 -4.87 1.99
N VAL A 50 15.72 -5.20 0.74
CA VAL A 50 14.46 -5.84 0.39
C VAL A 50 14.52 -7.31 0.83
N ALA A 51 13.63 -7.68 1.75
CA ALA A 51 13.61 -9.01 2.33
C ALA A 51 13.00 -10.06 1.38
N PHE A 52 13.80 -11.06 0.98
CA PHE A 52 13.34 -12.34 0.45
C PHE A 52 12.74 -12.36 -0.98
N GLN A 53 13.23 -11.51 -1.88
CA GLN A 53 12.97 -11.62 -3.33
C GLN A 53 14.27 -11.73 -4.13
N GLU A 54 15.07 -12.75 -3.84
CA GLU A 54 16.40 -12.96 -4.42
C GLU A 54 16.37 -13.00 -5.96
N GLU A 55 15.38 -13.64 -6.57
CA GLU A 55 15.22 -13.69 -8.03
C GLU A 55 15.05 -12.28 -8.64
N VAL A 56 14.22 -11.44 -8.01
CA VAL A 56 13.93 -10.07 -8.48
C VAL A 56 15.15 -9.18 -8.25
N VAL A 57 15.73 -9.27 -7.06
CA VAL A 57 16.93 -8.53 -6.66
C VAL A 57 18.11 -8.87 -7.57
N ALA A 58 18.32 -10.14 -7.89
CA ALA A 58 19.40 -10.58 -8.78
C ALA A 58 19.25 -10.01 -10.20
N VAL A 59 18.05 -9.99 -10.76
CA VAL A 59 17.82 -9.41 -12.09
C VAL A 59 17.98 -7.89 -12.07
N LEU A 60 17.46 -7.21 -11.04
CA LEU A 60 17.63 -5.77 -10.88
C LEU A 60 19.10 -5.38 -10.70
N LYS A 61 19.87 -6.15 -9.94
CA LYS A 61 21.33 -5.96 -9.77
C LYS A 61 22.10 -6.11 -11.08
N LYS A 62 21.82 -7.16 -11.86
CA LYS A 62 22.42 -7.32 -13.20
C LYS A 62 22.09 -6.14 -14.12
N SER A 63 20.90 -5.56 -13.99
CA SER A 63 20.54 -4.35 -14.74
C SER A 63 21.24 -3.09 -14.23
N LEU A 64 21.47 -2.99 -12.91
CA LEU A 64 22.30 -1.93 -12.32
C LEU A 64 23.76 -1.99 -12.81
N GLU A 65 24.29 -3.19 -13.06
CA GLU A 65 25.66 -3.44 -13.57
C GLU A 65 25.84 -3.11 -15.06
N GLY A 66 24.79 -2.68 -15.77
CA GLY A 66 24.86 -2.22 -17.16
C GLY A 66 24.11 -3.08 -18.18
N ALA A 67 23.34 -4.09 -17.74
CA ALA A 67 22.40 -4.78 -18.61
C ALA A 67 21.15 -3.93 -18.89
N ASP A 68 20.59 -4.08 -20.09
CA ASP A 68 19.38 -3.36 -20.51
C ASP A 68 18.18 -3.70 -19.60
N LEU A 69 17.46 -2.70 -19.09
CA LEU A 69 16.36 -2.89 -18.12
C LEU A 69 15.01 -3.10 -18.85
N PRO A 70 14.49 -4.32 -19.03
CA PRO A 70 13.18 -4.50 -19.69
C PRO A 70 12.07 -3.78 -18.93
N ASN A 71 10.92 -3.58 -19.59
CA ASN A 71 9.72 -3.20 -18.85
C ASN A 71 9.40 -4.28 -17.81
N LEU A 72 8.98 -3.87 -16.62
CA LEU A 72 8.79 -4.74 -15.46
C LEU A 72 7.30 -4.84 -15.13
N LEU A 73 6.85 -6.04 -14.75
CA LEU A 73 5.52 -6.27 -14.20
C LEU A 73 5.67 -6.98 -12.84
N PHE A 74 5.41 -6.24 -11.77
CA PHE A 74 5.45 -6.75 -10.40
C PHE A 74 4.05 -7.09 -9.94
N TYR A 75 3.83 -8.34 -9.55
CA TYR A 75 2.52 -8.79 -9.09
C TYR A 75 2.60 -9.68 -7.86
N GLY A 76 1.60 -9.60 -6.99
CA GLY A 76 1.53 -10.41 -5.77
C GLY A 76 0.69 -9.74 -4.69
N PRO A 77 0.53 -10.39 -3.52
CA PRO A 77 -0.27 -9.85 -2.41
C PRO A 77 0.21 -8.47 -1.91
N PRO A 78 -0.64 -7.71 -1.20
CA PRO A 78 -0.24 -6.46 -0.56
C PRO A 78 0.87 -6.70 0.49
N GLY A 79 1.60 -5.64 0.85
CA GLY A 79 2.64 -5.74 1.89
C GLY A 79 3.92 -6.51 1.52
N THR A 80 4.02 -7.07 0.31
CA THR A 80 5.17 -7.88 -0.14
C THR A 80 6.37 -7.08 -0.64
N GLY A 81 6.31 -5.74 -0.62
CA GLY A 81 7.44 -4.88 -0.98
C GLY A 81 7.55 -4.46 -2.45
N LYS A 82 6.56 -4.76 -3.30
CA LYS A 82 6.55 -4.42 -4.75
C LYS A 82 7.00 -2.97 -5.05
N THR A 83 6.30 -1.98 -4.49
CA THR A 83 6.60 -0.56 -4.68
C THR A 83 7.95 -0.18 -4.06
N SER A 84 8.28 -0.75 -2.90
CA SER A 84 9.55 -0.51 -2.22
C SER A 84 10.75 -0.98 -3.05
N THR A 85 10.66 -2.14 -3.70
CA THR A 85 11.75 -2.71 -4.50
C THR A 85 12.08 -1.84 -5.71
N ILE A 86 11.09 -1.39 -6.48
CA ILE A 86 11.36 -0.55 -7.66
C ILE A 86 11.88 0.84 -7.24
N LEU A 87 11.36 1.41 -6.15
CA LEU A 87 11.83 2.70 -5.66
C LEU A 87 13.26 2.62 -5.14
N ALA A 88 13.62 1.54 -4.44
CA ALA A 88 15.00 1.28 -4.01
C ALA A 88 15.93 1.13 -5.22
N ALA A 89 15.54 0.32 -6.21
CA ALA A 89 16.32 0.15 -7.45
C ALA A 89 16.48 1.46 -8.22
N ALA A 90 15.43 2.26 -8.34
CA ALA A 90 15.48 3.53 -9.05
C ALA A 90 16.32 4.59 -8.30
N ARG A 91 16.31 4.58 -6.96
CA ARG A 91 17.19 5.42 -6.13
C ARG A 91 18.65 5.04 -6.30
N GLU A 92 18.95 3.75 -6.39
CA GLU A 92 20.31 3.23 -6.62
C GLU A 92 20.80 3.56 -8.04
N LEU A 93 19.95 3.37 -9.05
CA LEU A 93 20.25 3.60 -10.47
C LEU A 93 20.49 5.08 -10.79
N PHE A 94 19.62 5.99 -10.32
CA PHE A 94 19.68 7.41 -10.66
C PHE A 94 20.34 8.27 -9.58
N GLY A 95 20.38 7.80 -8.34
CA GLY A 95 20.77 8.60 -7.19
C GLY A 95 19.74 9.66 -6.80
N PRO A 96 19.93 10.33 -5.65
CA PRO A 96 18.92 11.21 -5.05
C PRO A 96 18.58 12.46 -5.88
N GLU A 97 19.52 12.99 -6.66
CA GLU A 97 19.32 14.22 -7.44
C GLU A 97 18.50 13.96 -8.71
N LEU A 98 18.87 12.92 -9.48
CA LEU A 98 18.21 12.62 -10.75
C LEU A 98 16.91 11.83 -10.56
N PHE A 99 16.70 11.23 -9.39
CA PHE A 99 15.49 10.45 -9.08
C PHE A 99 14.22 11.23 -9.41
N ARG A 100 14.09 12.47 -8.93
CA ARG A 100 12.89 13.31 -9.15
C ARG A 100 12.67 13.72 -10.61
N LEU A 101 13.73 13.73 -11.42
CA LEU A 101 13.67 14.12 -12.83
C LEU A 101 13.46 12.92 -13.76
N ARG A 102 13.86 11.72 -13.34
CA ARG A 102 13.88 10.50 -14.16
C ARG A 102 12.88 9.44 -13.74
N VAL A 103 12.27 9.58 -12.56
CA VAL A 103 11.24 8.67 -12.06
C VAL A 103 9.91 9.41 -11.97
N LEU A 104 8.89 8.86 -12.61
CA LEU A 104 7.51 9.30 -12.46
C LEU A 104 6.72 8.17 -11.78
N GLU A 105 6.33 8.39 -10.54
CA GLU A 105 5.40 7.52 -9.81
C GLU A 105 3.98 8.06 -9.98
N LEU A 106 3.07 7.22 -10.49
CA LEU A 106 1.64 7.52 -10.56
C LEU A 106 0.89 6.37 -9.91
N ASN A 107 -0.01 6.71 -8.99
CA ASN A 107 -1.01 5.77 -8.52
C ASN A 107 -2.20 5.79 -9.50
N ALA A 108 -2.48 4.66 -10.14
CA ALA A 108 -3.49 4.58 -11.19
C ALA A 108 -4.93 4.73 -10.65
N SER A 109 -5.16 4.47 -9.36
CA SER A 109 -6.47 4.60 -8.72
C SER A 109 -6.83 6.04 -8.36
N ASP A 110 -5.86 6.86 -7.95
CA ASP A 110 -6.07 8.24 -7.51
C ASP A 110 -6.33 9.22 -8.68
N GLU A 111 -5.60 9.05 -9.79
CA GLU A 111 -5.74 9.89 -10.98
C GLU A 111 -6.81 9.33 -11.93
N ARG A 112 -8.08 9.35 -11.48
CA ARG A 112 -9.28 8.76 -12.11
C ARG A 112 -9.58 9.17 -13.56
N GLY A 113 -8.78 10.05 -14.18
CA GLY A 113 -8.90 10.40 -15.59
C GLY A 113 -7.96 9.56 -16.46
N ILE A 114 -8.50 8.65 -17.26
CA ILE A 114 -7.78 7.95 -18.35
C ILE A 114 -6.92 8.89 -19.21
N GLN A 115 -7.40 10.12 -19.43
CA GLN A 115 -6.69 11.17 -20.15
C GLN A 115 -5.53 11.78 -19.36
N VAL A 116 -5.66 11.94 -18.05
CA VAL A 116 -4.64 12.57 -17.20
C VAL A 116 -3.41 11.69 -17.11
N VAL A 117 -3.60 10.40 -16.82
CA VAL A 117 -2.51 9.41 -16.80
C VAL A 117 -1.84 9.34 -18.17
N ARG A 118 -2.63 9.28 -19.25
CA ARG A 118 -2.11 9.22 -20.61
C ARG A 118 -1.25 10.43 -20.96
N GLU A 119 -1.74 11.65 -20.75
CA GLU A 119 -1.00 12.86 -21.13
C GLU A 119 0.21 13.10 -20.22
N LYS A 120 0.11 12.83 -18.90
CA LYS A 120 1.29 12.92 -18.02
C LYS A 120 2.39 11.94 -18.40
N VAL A 121 2.03 10.67 -18.60
CA VAL A 121 2.98 9.63 -19.01
C VAL A 121 3.58 9.97 -20.37
N LYS A 122 2.77 10.41 -21.33
CA LYS A 122 3.23 10.80 -22.67
C LYS A 122 4.18 11.99 -22.62
N ASN A 123 3.83 13.07 -21.91
CA ASN A 123 4.68 14.25 -21.77
C ASN A 123 6.01 13.91 -21.08
N PHE A 124 5.96 13.04 -20.06
CA PHE A 124 7.16 12.60 -19.37
C PHE A 124 8.06 11.71 -20.23
N ALA A 125 7.46 10.80 -21.00
CA ALA A 125 8.17 9.86 -21.87
C ALA A 125 8.81 10.53 -23.10
N GLN A 126 8.20 11.61 -23.61
CA GLN A 126 8.71 12.38 -24.75
C GLN A 126 9.95 13.22 -24.43
N LEU A 127 10.11 13.64 -23.17
CA LEU A 127 11.27 14.40 -22.75
C LEU A 127 12.53 13.51 -22.90
N THR A 128 13.58 13.98 -23.56
CA THR A 128 14.85 13.25 -23.66
C THR A 128 15.76 13.59 -22.49
N VAL A 129 16.60 12.64 -22.07
CA VAL A 129 17.49 12.81 -20.91
C VAL A 129 18.90 12.40 -21.31
N SER A 130 19.88 13.21 -20.89
CA SER A 130 21.29 12.98 -21.16
C SER A 130 21.83 11.75 -20.40
N GLY A 131 22.70 10.97 -21.07
CA GLY A 131 23.32 9.75 -20.51
C GLY A 131 24.44 10.00 -19.48
N SER A 132 24.68 11.25 -19.08
CA SER A 132 25.75 11.62 -18.15
C SER A 132 25.21 12.36 -16.95
N ARG A 133 25.64 11.96 -15.75
CA ARG A 133 25.45 12.73 -14.52
C ARG A 133 26.46 13.89 -14.49
N SER A 134 26.10 14.98 -13.81
CA SER A 134 27.04 16.09 -13.49
C SER A 134 28.31 15.61 -12.76
N ASP A 135 28.23 14.45 -12.11
CA ASP A 135 29.25 13.83 -11.26
C ASP A 135 30.15 12.81 -12.01
N GLY A 136 30.05 12.72 -13.35
CA GLY A 136 30.90 11.85 -14.18
C GLY A 136 30.59 10.35 -14.12
N LYS A 137 29.70 9.88 -13.22
CA LYS A 137 29.24 8.49 -13.18
C LYS A 137 28.29 8.17 -14.36
N PRO A 138 28.41 6.97 -14.97
CA PRO A 138 27.50 6.52 -16.01
C PRO A 138 26.09 6.41 -15.43
N CYS A 139 25.13 7.08 -16.06
CA CYS A 139 23.72 6.94 -15.72
C CYS A 139 22.98 6.39 -16.93
N PRO A 140 22.07 5.43 -16.77
CA PRO A 140 21.38 4.88 -17.92
C PRO A 140 20.59 5.97 -18.67
N PRO A 141 20.65 6.01 -20.02
CA PRO A 141 19.99 7.02 -20.84
C PRO A 141 18.49 6.75 -21.01
N PHE A 142 17.82 6.29 -19.95
CA PHE A 142 16.39 6.04 -19.92
C PHE A 142 15.76 6.59 -18.63
N LYS A 143 14.44 6.72 -18.67
CA LYS A 143 13.60 7.07 -17.52
C LYS A 143 12.75 5.89 -17.08
N ILE A 144 12.23 5.98 -15.85
CA ILE A 144 11.33 4.96 -15.31
C ILE A 144 9.99 5.60 -15.01
N VAL A 145 8.92 5.00 -15.54
CA VAL A 145 7.54 5.30 -15.15
C VAL A 145 7.03 4.13 -14.30
N ILE A 146 6.64 4.43 -13.06
CA ILE A 146 6.06 3.47 -12.12
C ILE A 146 4.56 3.73 -12.08
N LEU A 147 3.78 2.73 -12.49
CA LEU A 147 2.33 2.75 -12.39
C LEU A 147 1.93 1.78 -11.27
N ASP A 148 1.57 2.34 -10.12
CA ASP A 148 1.04 1.55 -9.00
C ASP A 148 -0.46 1.28 -9.18
N GLU A 149 -0.92 0.16 -8.62
CA GLU A 149 -2.31 -0.31 -8.73
C GLU A 149 -2.83 -0.39 -10.18
N ALA A 150 -1.99 -0.85 -11.12
CA ALA A 150 -2.32 -0.92 -12.53
C ALA A 150 -3.52 -1.85 -12.85
N ASP A 151 -3.88 -2.74 -11.94
CA ASP A 151 -5.08 -3.59 -12.00
C ASP A 151 -6.40 -2.85 -11.78
N SER A 152 -6.35 -1.65 -11.19
CA SER A 152 -7.50 -0.76 -11.08
C SER A 152 -7.81 0.00 -12.39
N MET A 153 -6.90 -0.05 -13.37
CA MET A 153 -7.08 0.63 -14.65
C MET A 153 -8.10 -0.08 -15.55
N THR A 154 -8.95 0.70 -16.20
CA THR A 154 -9.85 0.18 -17.25
C THR A 154 -9.06 -0.38 -18.44
N SER A 155 -9.60 -1.40 -19.11
CA SER A 155 -8.96 -2.02 -20.29
C SER A 155 -8.67 -1.02 -21.41
N ALA A 156 -9.51 0.01 -21.57
CA ALA A 156 -9.29 1.10 -22.52
C ALA A 156 -8.04 1.94 -22.17
N ALA A 157 -7.81 2.21 -20.88
CA ALA A 157 -6.64 2.93 -20.40
C ALA A 157 -5.36 2.13 -20.62
N GLN A 158 -5.41 0.83 -20.32
CA GLN A 158 -4.30 -0.09 -20.56
C GLN A 158 -3.96 -0.19 -22.05
N ALA A 159 -4.97 -0.24 -22.94
CA ALA A 159 -4.75 -0.25 -24.39
C ALA A 159 -4.12 1.05 -24.91
N ALA A 160 -4.45 2.20 -24.30
CA ALA A 160 -3.82 3.48 -24.63
C ALA A 160 -2.36 3.54 -24.14
N LEU A 161 -2.07 3.03 -22.93
CA LEU A 161 -0.72 2.93 -22.41
C LEU A 161 0.18 2.05 -23.28
N ARG A 162 -0.33 0.91 -23.77
CA ARG A 162 0.41 0.00 -24.67
C ARG A 162 1.06 0.75 -25.84
N ARG A 163 0.32 1.63 -26.52
CA ARG A 163 0.86 2.40 -27.66
C ARG A 163 2.02 3.31 -27.25
N THR A 164 1.92 3.91 -26.07
CA THR A 164 2.95 4.80 -25.51
C THR A 164 4.19 3.99 -25.13
N MET A 165 3.99 2.82 -24.50
CA MET A 165 5.08 1.90 -24.15
C MET A 165 5.84 1.39 -25.37
N GLU A 166 5.14 1.07 -26.46
CA GLU A 166 5.78 0.64 -27.71
C GLU A 166 6.58 1.78 -28.37
N LYS A 167 5.96 2.97 -28.49
CA LYS A 167 6.57 4.13 -29.15
C LYS A 167 7.80 4.65 -28.42
N GLU A 168 7.75 4.73 -27.09
CA GLU A 168 8.78 5.37 -26.25
C GLU A 168 9.71 4.36 -25.55
N SER A 169 9.74 3.10 -26.02
CA SER A 169 10.55 2.00 -25.44
C SER A 169 12.06 2.28 -25.37
N LYS A 170 12.58 3.15 -26.25
CA LYS A 170 14.00 3.53 -26.27
C LYS A 170 14.38 4.51 -25.15
N THR A 171 13.47 5.40 -24.77
CA THR A 171 13.74 6.50 -23.82
C THR A 171 13.18 6.21 -22.43
N THR A 172 12.15 5.39 -22.34
CA THR A 172 11.37 5.19 -21.12
C THR A 172 11.08 3.72 -20.89
N ARG A 173 11.39 3.24 -19.68
CA ARG A 173 11.05 1.91 -19.18
C ARG A 173 9.87 2.02 -18.23
N PHE A 174 8.97 1.06 -18.31
CA PHE A 174 7.76 1.02 -17.50
C PHE A 174 7.87 -0.06 -16.43
N CYS A 175 7.43 0.25 -15.21
CA CYS A 175 7.21 -0.70 -14.15
C CYS A 175 5.73 -0.66 -13.76
N LEU A 176 5.01 -1.74 -14.06
CA LEU A 176 3.61 -1.92 -13.69
C LEU A 176 3.57 -2.72 -12.38
N ILE A 177 2.85 -2.20 -11.38
CA ILE A 177 2.61 -2.90 -10.12
C ILE A 177 1.13 -3.23 -10.02
N CYS A 178 0.80 -4.48 -9.74
CA CYS A 178 -0.57 -4.91 -9.51
C CYS A 178 -0.65 -6.00 -8.42
N ASN A 179 -1.85 -6.29 -7.94
CA ASN A 179 -2.07 -7.46 -7.11
C ASN A 179 -2.43 -8.67 -7.97
N TYR A 180 -3.25 -8.46 -9.00
CA TYR A 180 -3.73 -9.52 -9.88
C TYR A 180 -3.24 -9.34 -11.32
N VAL A 181 -2.40 -10.27 -11.78
CA VAL A 181 -1.93 -10.27 -13.18
C VAL A 181 -3.06 -10.49 -14.19
N SER A 182 -4.13 -11.19 -13.81
CA SER A 182 -5.31 -11.45 -14.66
C SER A 182 -6.10 -10.19 -15.02
N ARG A 183 -5.96 -9.10 -14.26
CA ARG A 183 -6.59 -7.80 -14.53
C ARG A 183 -5.82 -6.98 -15.57
N ILE A 184 -4.60 -7.40 -15.94
CA ILE A 184 -3.78 -6.72 -16.93
C ILE A 184 -3.97 -7.37 -18.29
N ILE A 185 -4.21 -6.55 -19.32
CA ILE A 185 -4.39 -7.03 -20.69
C ILE A 185 -3.12 -7.75 -21.20
N GLU A 186 -3.31 -8.86 -21.91
CA GLU A 186 -2.22 -9.67 -22.48
C GLU A 186 -1.20 -8.87 -23.34
N PRO A 187 -1.61 -7.85 -24.13
CA PRO A 187 -0.65 -7.02 -24.85
C PRO A 187 0.35 -6.27 -23.96
N LEU A 188 0.00 -5.93 -22.71
CA LEU A 188 0.94 -5.30 -21.77
C LEU A 188 1.83 -6.35 -21.11
N THR A 189 1.24 -7.46 -20.65
CA THR A 189 2.00 -8.52 -19.95
C THR A 189 3.03 -9.18 -20.85
N SER A 190 2.74 -9.33 -22.15
CA SER A 190 3.69 -9.87 -23.14
C SER A 190 4.92 -8.98 -23.39
N ARG A 191 4.85 -7.68 -23.08
CA ARG A 191 5.94 -6.70 -23.26
C ARG A 191 6.74 -6.44 -21.99
N CYS A 192 6.38 -7.09 -20.89
CA CYS A 192 7.00 -6.91 -19.59
C CYS A 192 7.61 -8.21 -19.07
N SER A 193 8.78 -8.12 -18.44
CA SER A 193 9.32 -9.19 -17.60
C SER A 193 8.50 -9.30 -16.33
N LYS A 194 7.93 -10.48 -16.11
CA LYS A 194 6.99 -10.76 -15.01
C LYS A 194 7.75 -11.22 -13.77
N PHE A 195 7.53 -10.55 -12.65
CA PHE A 195 8.10 -10.91 -11.35
C PHE A 195 7.00 -11.12 -10.32
N ARG A 196 6.94 -12.34 -9.80
CA ARG A 196 5.98 -12.72 -8.77
C ARG A 196 6.55 -12.44 -7.38
N PHE A 197 5.89 -11.55 -6.65
CA PHE A 197 6.15 -11.31 -5.25
C PHE A 197 5.34 -12.30 -4.42
N LYS A 198 6.03 -13.16 -3.70
CA LYS A 198 5.43 -14.13 -2.77
C LYS A 198 5.22 -13.44 -1.41
N PRO A 199 4.20 -13.84 -0.63
CA PRO A 199 4.13 -13.52 0.79
C PRO A 199 5.46 -13.82 1.49
N LEU A 200 5.82 -12.99 2.45
CA LEU A 200 7.03 -13.19 3.24
C LEU A 200 6.84 -14.37 4.19
N SER A 201 7.84 -15.24 4.33
CA SER A 201 7.79 -16.30 5.32
C SER A 201 7.76 -15.71 6.74
N ASP A 202 7.07 -16.37 7.67
CA ASP A 202 6.90 -15.91 9.05
C ASP A 202 8.24 -15.59 9.73
N LYS A 203 9.27 -16.43 9.52
CA LYS A 203 10.61 -16.21 10.08
C LYS A 203 11.21 -14.86 9.67
N ILE A 204 11.08 -14.50 8.41
CA ILE A 204 11.61 -13.24 7.87
C ILE A 204 10.80 -12.04 8.37
N GLN A 205 9.48 -12.19 8.49
CA GLN A 205 8.64 -11.16 9.09
C GLN A 205 9.01 -10.92 10.55
N GLN A 206 9.18 -11.99 11.34
CA GLN A 206 9.62 -11.91 12.74
C GLN A 206 10.97 -11.21 12.84
N GLN A 207 11.95 -11.59 12.03
CA GLN A 207 13.27 -10.96 12.01
C GLN A 207 13.17 -9.46 11.71
N ARG A 208 12.38 -9.06 10.71
CA ARG A 208 12.20 -7.64 10.40
C ARG A 208 11.46 -6.86 11.48
N LEU A 209 10.48 -7.46 12.14
CA LEU A 209 9.76 -6.84 13.24
C LEU A 209 10.67 -6.67 14.46
N LEU A 210 11.53 -7.65 14.75
CA LEU A 210 12.57 -7.56 15.78
C LEU A 210 13.56 -6.43 15.48
N ASP A 211 14.09 -6.36 14.25
CA ASP A 211 14.99 -5.26 13.83
C ASP A 211 14.37 -3.87 14.07
N ILE A 212 13.06 -3.73 13.82
CA ILE A 212 12.33 -2.47 14.01
C ILE A 212 12.09 -2.21 15.50
N ALA A 213 11.70 -3.23 16.26
CA ALA A 213 11.49 -3.14 17.70
C ALA A 213 12.78 -2.71 18.42
N ASP A 214 13.93 -3.26 18.04
CA ASP A 214 15.23 -2.90 18.62
C ASP A 214 15.60 -1.44 18.31
N LYS A 215 15.38 -0.99 17.08
CA LYS A 215 15.69 0.40 16.65
C LYS A 215 14.78 1.44 17.27
N GLU A 216 13.53 1.09 17.58
CA GLU A 216 12.57 1.97 18.25
C GLU A 216 12.52 1.75 19.77
N HIS A 217 13.39 0.86 20.31
CA HIS A 217 13.44 0.47 21.72
C HIS A 217 12.08 0.01 22.29
N VAL A 218 11.35 -0.78 21.51
CA VAL A 218 10.06 -1.34 21.88
C VAL A 218 10.26 -2.66 22.63
N LYS A 219 9.65 -2.76 23.81
CA LYS A 219 9.60 -4.02 24.57
C LYS A 219 8.44 -4.86 24.07
N ILE A 220 8.74 -5.93 23.35
CA ILE A 220 7.75 -6.88 22.84
C ILE A 220 8.17 -8.30 23.20
N SER A 221 7.21 -9.11 23.63
CA SER A 221 7.44 -10.53 23.90
C SER A 221 7.53 -11.33 22.60
N ASN A 222 8.27 -12.45 22.60
CA ASN A 222 8.38 -13.33 21.43
C ASN A 222 7.00 -13.88 21.00
N GLU A 223 6.12 -14.16 21.96
CA GLU A 223 4.74 -14.57 21.72
C GLU A 223 3.94 -13.45 21.03
N GLY A 224 4.12 -12.19 21.47
CA GLY A 224 3.51 -11.03 20.84
C GLY A 224 3.93 -10.86 19.37
N ILE A 225 5.22 -11.07 19.04
CA ILE A 225 5.68 -11.02 17.65
C ILE A 225 5.08 -12.17 16.83
N ALA A 226 5.07 -13.39 17.37
CA ALA A 226 4.49 -14.54 16.67
C ALA A 226 3.00 -14.32 16.38
N TYR A 227 2.25 -13.79 17.36
CA TYR A 227 0.86 -13.43 17.19
C TYR A 227 0.65 -12.30 16.18
N LEU A 228 1.49 -11.27 16.21
CA LEU A 228 1.46 -10.17 15.26
C LEU A 228 1.64 -10.67 13.81
N VAL A 229 2.57 -11.58 13.59
CA VAL A 229 2.79 -12.20 12.27
C VAL A 229 1.58 -13.03 11.84
N LYS A 230 0.99 -13.79 12.76
CA LYS A 230 -0.24 -14.56 12.51
C LYS A 230 -1.40 -13.66 12.05
N VAL A 231 -1.65 -12.59 12.80
CA VAL A 231 -2.71 -11.59 12.51
C VAL A 231 -2.46 -10.82 11.21
N SER A 232 -1.20 -10.71 10.80
CA SER A 232 -0.81 -9.95 9.62
C SER A 232 -0.91 -10.75 8.32
N GLU A 233 -1.10 -12.08 8.37
CA GLU A 233 -1.36 -12.95 7.22
C GLU A 233 -0.35 -12.76 6.05
N GLY A 234 0.91 -12.46 6.36
CA GLY A 234 1.93 -12.23 5.33
C GLY A 234 2.08 -10.78 4.85
N ASP A 235 1.26 -9.84 5.35
CA ASP A 235 1.37 -8.41 5.06
C ASP A 235 2.26 -7.70 6.10
N LEU A 236 3.50 -7.41 5.70
CA LEU A 236 4.46 -6.71 6.55
C LEU A 236 4.06 -5.25 6.84
N ARG A 237 3.34 -4.59 5.93
CA ARG A 237 2.85 -3.22 6.15
C ARG A 237 1.83 -3.21 7.27
N LYS A 238 0.90 -4.18 7.27
CA LYS A 238 -0.09 -4.38 8.35
C LYS A 238 0.62 -4.63 9.67
N ALA A 239 1.59 -5.55 9.70
CA ALA A 239 2.38 -5.88 10.89
C ALA A 239 3.09 -4.67 11.51
N ILE A 240 3.81 -3.88 10.69
CA ILE A 240 4.53 -2.68 11.15
C ILE A 240 3.55 -1.61 11.66
N THR A 241 2.41 -1.46 11.00
CA THR A 241 1.38 -0.48 11.41
C THR A 241 0.79 -0.85 12.76
N PHE A 242 0.46 -2.13 12.97
CA PHE A 242 -0.03 -2.62 14.26
C PHE A 242 1.03 -2.50 15.36
N LEU A 243 2.29 -2.82 15.09
CA LEU A 243 3.37 -2.62 16.05
C LEU A 243 3.51 -1.15 16.46
N GLN A 244 3.43 -0.23 15.48
CA GLN A 244 3.48 1.20 15.74
C GLN A 244 2.29 1.67 16.60
N SER A 245 1.08 1.22 16.27
CA SER A 245 -0.13 1.55 17.03
C SER A 245 -0.06 1.00 18.46
N ALA A 246 0.38 -0.25 18.63
CA ALA A 246 0.53 -0.91 19.91
C ALA A 246 1.53 -0.17 20.83
N THR A 247 2.64 0.29 20.26
CA THR A 247 3.64 1.08 20.99
C THR A 247 3.07 2.41 21.47
N ARG A 248 2.25 3.08 20.63
CA ARG A 248 1.62 4.36 20.99
C ARG A 248 0.57 4.19 22.09
N LEU A 249 -0.20 3.11 22.07
CA LEU A 249 -1.23 2.83 23.07
C LEU A 249 -0.64 2.44 24.44
N THR A 250 0.43 1.65 24.44
CA THR A 250 1.08 1.19 25.68
C THR A 250 2.02 2.21 26.31
N GLY A 251 2.40 3.26 25.57
CA GLY A 251 3.30 4.31 26.06
C GLY A 251 4.69 3.80 26.45
N GLY A 252 5.17 2.74 25.80
CA GLY A 252 6.48 2.11 26.08
C GLY A 252 6.47 1.02 27.15
N LYS A 253 5.29 0.57 27.58
CA LYS A 253 5.15 -0.69 28.35
C LYS A 253 5.27 -1.90 27.42
N GLU A 254 5.46 -3.07 28.01
CA GLU A 254 5.61 -4.32 27.26
C GLU A 254 4.34 -4.66 26.46
N ILE A 255 4.53 -4.92 25.17
CA ILE A 255 3.45 -5.30 24.26
C ILE A 255 3.18 -6.80 24.44
N THR A 256 1.96 -7.11 24.90
CA THR A 256 1.45 -8.48 25.07
C THR A 256 0.46 -8.82 23.96
N GLU A 257 0.17 -10.12 23.78
CA GLU A 257 -0.81 -10.62 22.81
C GLU A 257 -2.15 -9.89 22.90
N LYS A 258 -2.67 -9.67 24.13
CA LYS A 258 -3.96 -8.99 24.35
C LYS A 258 -4.04 -7.61 23.73
N VAL A 259 -2.97 -6.81 23.83
CA VAL A 259 -2.93 -5.46 23.22
C VAL A 259 -2.99 -5.57 21.69
N ILE A 260 -2.33 -6.58 21.14
CA ILE A 260 -2.34 -6.81 19.69
C ILE A 260 -3.72 -7.31 19.26
N THR A 261 -4.37 -8.19 20.03
CA THR A 261 -5.75 -8.64 19.78
C THR A 261 -6.74 -7.49 19.83
N ASP A 262 -6.60 -6.57 20.78
CA ASP A 262 -7.43 -5.38 20.93
C ASP A 262 -7.32 -4.46 19.70
N ILE A 263 -6.10 -4.27 19.19
CA ILE A 263 -5.85 -3.50 17.97
C ILE A 263 -6.29 -4.25 16.71
N ALA A 264 -6.12 -5.57 16.70
CA ALA A 264 -6.49 -6.45 15.58
C ALA A 264 -8.01 -6.66 15.48
N GLY A 265 -8.74 -6.44 16.58
CA GLY A 265 -10.17 -6.59 16.72
C GLY A 265 -10.61 -8.05 16.76
N ASN A 266 -10.98 -8.56 17.93
CA ASN A 266 -11.76 -9.79 18.07
C ASN A 266 -13.07 -9.52 18.82
N LEU A 267 -14.14 -10.07 18.22
CA LEU A 267 -15.52 -10.24 18.70
C LEU A 267 -16.36 -8.98 18.99
N ILE A 268 -17.20 -8.65 17.99
CA ILE A 268 -18.64 -8.27 17.98
C ILE A 268 -19.14 -7.16 18.93
N ASP A 269 -18.61 -7.02 20.14
CA ASP A 269 -19.19 -6.10 21.14
C ASP A 269 -18.63 -4.67 21.06
N GLU A 270 -17.63 -4.40 20.20
CA GLU A 270 -16.98 -3.07 20.08
C GLU A 270 -17.05 -2.41 18.68
N GLY A 271 -17.95 -2.84 17.78
CA GLY A 271 -18.20 -2.14 16.51
C GLY A 271 -17.27 -2.50 15.35
N HIS A 272 -16.82 -3.75 15.26
CA HIS A 272 -16.05 -4.27 14.13
C HIS A 272 -16.94 -4.77 12.98
N ALA A 273 -16.44 -4.68 11.74
CA ALA A 273 -17.19 -5.03 10.52
C ALA A 273 -17.53 -6.53 10.42
N ALA A 274 -18.75 -6.85 9.97
CA ALA A 274 -19.21 -8.23 9.78
C ALA A 274 -18.30 -9.09 8.90
N THR A 275 -17.57 -8.49 7.96
CA THR A 275 -16.61 -9.17 7.07
C THR A 275 -15.49 -9.87 7.83
N GLN A 276 -15.04 -9.30 8.96
CA GLN A 276 -13.98 -9.90 9.77
C GLN A 276 -14.46 -11.20 10.44
N LEU A 277 -15.72 -11.23 10.88
CA LEU A 277 -16.33 -12.41 11.51
C LEU A 277 -16.50 -13.54 10.51
N VAL A 278 -16.93 -13.21 9.30
CA VAL A 278 -17.09 -14.18 8.21
C VAL A 278 -15.74 -14.85 7.89
N ASN A 279 -14.66 -14.08 7.80
CA ASN A 279 -13.31 -14.62 7.56
C ASN A 279 -12.82 -15.51 8.72
N GLN A 280 -12.99 -15.06 9.97
CA GLN A 280 -12.59 -15.88 11.13
C GLN A 280 -13.38 -17.18 11.23
N LEU A 281 -14.69 -17.11 10.96
CA LEU A 281 -15.56 -18.29 10.98
C LEU A 281 -15.21 -19.26 9.86
N HIS A 282 -14.85 -18.75 8.67
CA HIS A 282 -14.37 -19.56 7.57
C HIS A 282 -13.14 -20.39 7.98
N ASP A 283 -12.10 -19.76 8.54
CA ASP A 283 -10.86 -20.45 8.89
C ASP A 283 -11.11 -21.54 9.95
N VAL A 284 -11.92 -21.22 10.97
CA VAL A 284 -12.31 -22.19 12.01
C VAL A 284 -13.11 -23.36 11.42
N VAL A 285 -14.03 -23.12 10.49
CA VAL A 285 -14.86 -24.18 9.89
C VAL A 285 -14.03 -25.09 8.98
N VAL A 286 -13.09 -24.53 8.22
CA VAL A 286 -12.25 -25.29 7.28
C VAL A 286 -11.26 -26.18 8.04
N GLU A 287 -10.57 -25.63 9.06
CA GLU A 287 -9.55 -26.34 9.84
C GLU A 287 -10.12 -27.35 10.86
N ASN A 288 -11.43 -27.33 11.13
CA ASN A 288 -12.01 -28.17 12.17
C ASN A 288 -12.33 -29.59 11.69
N ASP A 289 -11.68 -30.59 12.28
CA ASP A 289 -11.85 -32.00 11.92
C ASP A 289 -13.17 -32.63 12.43
N ASN A 290 -13.88 -31.97 13.36
CA ASN A 290 -15.12 -32.50 13.92
C ASN A 290 -16.36 -32.28 13.02
N LEU A 291 -16.21 -31.56 11.92
CA LEU A 291 -17.28 -31.27 10.97
C LEU A 291 -17.20 -32.21 9.77
N SER A 292 -18.34 -32.80 9.37
CA SER A 292 -18.44 -33.58 8.14
C SER A 292 -18.21 -32.70 6.91
N ASP A 293 -17.60 -33.25 5.86
CA ASP A 293 -17.44 -32.57 4.56
C ASP A 293 -18.75 -31.98 4.03
N LYS A 294 -19.89 -32.67 4.27
CA LYS A 294 -21.21 -32.17 3.88
C LYS A 294 -21.59 -30.89 4.66
N GLN A 295 -21.32 -30.88 5.97
CA GLN A 295 -21.58 -29.71 6.81
C GLN A 295 -20.64 -28.57 6.45
N LYS A 296 -19.34 -28.85 6.26
CA LYS A 296 -18.36 -27.88 5.80
C LYS A 296 -18.80 -27.24 4.49
N SER A 297 -19.19 -28.04 3.50
CA SER A 297 -19.66 -27.54 2.20
C SER A 297 -20.82 -26.54 2.35
N ILE A 298 -21.87 -26.91 3.09
CA ILE A 298 -23.05 -26.05 3.28
C ILE A 298 -22.70 -24.76 4.01
N ILE A 299 -21.88 -24.85 5.06
CA ILE A 299 -21.45 -23.66 5.83
C ILE A 299 -20.58 -22.74 4.97
N THR A 300 -19.62 -23.29 4.23
CA THR A 300 -18.73 -22.50 3.35
C THR A 300 -19.47 -21.84 2.18
N GLU A 301 -20.48 -22.51 1.61
CA GLU A 301 -21.34 -21.91 0.59
C GLU A 301 -22.10 -20.72 1.17
N LYS A 302 -22.66 -20.87 2.38
CA LYS A 302 -23.38 -19.76 3.03
C LYS A 302 -22.46 -18.60 3.41
N LEU A 303 -21.24 -18.90 3.86
CA LEU A 303 -20.20 -17.89 4.14
C LEU A 303 -19.89 -17.06 2.89
N ALA A 304 -19.74 -17.71 1.72
CA ALA A 304 -19.45 -17.01 0.47
C ALA A 304 -20.62 -16.13 -0.01
N GLU A 305 -21.87 -16.58 0.15
CA GLU A 305 -23.05 -15.75 -0.12
C GLU A 305 -23.08 -14.49 0.74
N VAL A 306 -22.83 -14.67 2.04
CA VAL A 306 -22.84 -13.59 3.02
C VAL A 306 -21.70 -12.61 2.77
N ASP A 307 -20.49 -13.09 2.49
CA ASP A 307 -19.34 -12.24 2.15
C ASP A 307 -19.65 -11.35 0.93
N LYS A 308 -20.24 -11.95 -0.11
CA LYS A 308 -20.69 -11.19 -1.28
C LYS A 308 -21.76 -10.15 -0.93
N CYS A 309 -22.78 -10.52 -0.16
CA CYS A 309 -23.82 -9.58 0.26
C CYS A 309 -23.26 -8.41 1.06
N LEU A 310 -22.30 -8.68 1.96
CA LEU A 310 -21.60 -7.64 2.71
C LEU A 310 -20.79 -6.72 1.78
N ALA A 311 -20.09 -7.28 0.80
CA ALA A 311 -19.35 -6.51 -0.21
C ALA A 311 -20.26 -5.64 -1.08
N ASP A 312 -21.48 -6.09 -1.36
CA ASP A 312 -22.51 -5.33 -2.09
C ASP A 312 -23.20 -4.26 -1.21
N GLY A 313 -22.85 -4.16 0.08
CA GLY A 313 -23.36 -3.16 1.02
C GLY A 313 -24.68 -3.55 1.71
N ALA A 314 -24.96 -4.85 1.86
CA ALA A 314 -26.10 -5.34 2.61
C ALA A 314 -25.96 -5.07 4.13
N ASP A 315 -27.08 -5.11 4.85
CA ASP A 315 -27.12 -4.91 6.30
C ASP A 315 -26.34 -6.00 7.05
N GLU A 316 -25.30 -5.58 7.75
CA GLU A 316 -24.36 -6.47 8.46
C GLU A 316 -25.06 -7.38 9.47
N HIS A 317 -26.02 -6.85 10.23
CA HIS A 317 -26.70 -7.56 11.30
C HIS A 317 -27.62 -8.67 10.75
N LEU A 318 -28.40 -8.38 9.71
CA LEU A 318 -29.26 -9.37 9.06
C LEU A 318 -28.46 -10.48 8.39
N GLN A 319 -27.34 -10.14 7.74
CA GLN A 319 -26.48 -11.13 7.09
C GLN A 319 -25.84 -12.07 8.12
N LEU A 320 -25.36 -11.54 9.25
CA LEU A 320 -24.81 -12.35 10.34
C LEU A 320 -25.86 -13.26 10.98
N ILE A 321 -27.08 -12.76 11.22
CA ILE A 321 -28.17 -13.61 11.73
C ILE A 321 -28.47 -14.75 10.77
N SER A 322 -28.53 -14.46 9.46
CA SER A 322 -28.75 -15.49 8.44
C SER A 322 -27.64 -16.54 8.45
N LEU A 323 -26.39 -16.11 8.54
CA LEU A 323 -25.23 -17.00 8.64
C LEU A 323 -25.30 -17.89 9.88
N CYS A 324 -25.51 -17.29 11.06
CA CYS A 324 -25.61 -18.00 12.34
C CYS A 324 -26.76 -19.00 12.34
N ALA A 325 -27.91 -18.66 11.73
CA ALA A 325 -29.03 -19.58 11.62
C ALA A 325 -28.67 -20.83 10.79
N THR A 326 -28.00 -20.67 9.65
CA THR A 326 -27.55 -21.81 8.82
C THR A 326 -26.49 -22.65 9.54
N VAL A 327 -25.52 -22.01 10.19
CA VAL A 327 -24.48 -22.72 10.97
C VAL A 327 -25.12 -23.51 12.10
N MET A 328 -26.03 -22.90 12.86
CA MET A 328 -26.75 -23.57 13.94
C MET A 328 -27.55 -24.77 13.43
N GLN A 329 -28.27 -24.63 12.30
CA GLN A 329 -29.01 -25.74 11.71
C GLN A 329 -28.08 -26.92 11.35
N GLN A 330 -26.90 -26.66 10.79
CA GLN A 330 -25.95 -27.72 10.42
C GLN A 330 -25.29 -28.38 11.64
N LEU A 331 -25.01 -27.61 12.70
CA LEU A 331 -24.43 -28.14 13.94
C LEU A 331 -25.46 -28.94 14.76
N THR A 332 -26.74 -28.54 14.74
CA THR A 332 -27.79 -29.18 15.54
C THR A 332 -28.31 -30.47 14.91
N GLN A 333 -28.10 -30.69 13.61
CA GLN A 333 -28.45 -31.95 12.92
C GLN A 333 -27.62 -33.16 13.38
N ASN A 334 -26.63 -32.97 14.26
CA ASN A 334 -25.84 -34.03 14.90
C ASN A 334 -26.33 -34.40 16.33
N CYS A 335 -27.49 -33.90 16.77
CA CYS A 335 -28.20 -34.36 17.97
C CYS A 335 -29.38 -35.27 17.59
#